data_AF-D5UAU9-F1
#
_entry.id   AF-D5UAU9-F1
#
_cell.length_a   1.000
_cell.length_b   1.000
_cell.length_c   1.000
_cell.angle_alpha   90.00
_cell.angle_beta   90.00
_cell.angle_gamma   90.00
#
_symmetry.space_group_name_H-M   'P 1'
#
loop_
_entity.id
_entity.type
_entity.pdbx_description
1 polymer ?
#
loop_
_entity_poly.entity_id
_entity_poly.type
_entity_poly.pdbx_seq_one_letter_code
_entity_poly.pdbx_strand_id
1 'polypeptide(L)'
;MITLSNLLFANSFKVISRQGEASVIVNEEHADIDVKKSFPDDYFSISTKEESYLVIDNGEKSIILMPSSKLTYESSNFTLHSGYMYIKSKHNDDINMTITKDERGYDFKGKSFAVVAYDDEISVITYNNAVKITPSSSLGVSYFLEPNHKTSIIPILDGPYRTTENEKSLIESVSRQLEMEVASHLNEDIDRYNFKIMEGTKNENTIYRVVHPEKGPNIFLIVPHGSERVGTDVAMERINMPIKKGSLTIVPIAVPEAYRKNTRAIEGQDINNRFFDKKVSRTDTDKLAKEYMKMLDEYDIDVVLTLHEGNGFKEFFGDSIIYDSRKLDDKVVSVLNNINSRIEPMKFKFRQMYYPMPTTITYYAAKKNIESFGIELTRNLDYDKKRIIMHTILSEFLKIYGME
;
A
#
# COMPACT_ATOMS: atom_id res chain seq x y z
N MET A 1 19.36 22.60 -1.53
CA MET A 1 18.36 23.45 -2.20
C MET A 1 18.03 22.82 -3.54
N ILE A 2 16.89 22.15 -3.70
CA ILE A 2 16.49 21.51 -4.98
C ILE A 2 15.97 22.59 -5.94
N THR A 3 16.15 22.48 -7.26
CA THR A 3 15.70 23.49 -8.22
C THR A 3 15.18 22.79 -9.48
N LEU A 4 13.86 22.67 -9.65
CA LEU A 4 13.27 22.05 -10.84
C LEU A 4 13.11 23.08 -11.98
N SER A 5 13.89 22.90 -13.04
CA SER A 5 13.76 23.65 -14.30
C SER A 5 12.89 22.91 -15.33
N ASN A 6 12.25 23.67 -16.23
CA ASN A 6 11.38 23.18 -17.33
C ASN A 6 10.00 22.64 -16.94
N LEU A 7 9.40 23.19 -15.89
CA LEU A 7 7.95 23.10 -15.69
C LEU A 7 7.32 24.32 -16.38
N LEU A 8 6.57 24.08 -17.46
CA LEU A 8 5.78 25.11 -18.15
C LEU A 8 4.98 25.93 -17.12
N PHE A 9 5.12 27.25 -17.23
CA PHE A 9 4.54 28.38 -16.49
C PHE A 9 3.81 28.07 -15.17
N ALA A 10 4.34 28.52 -14.03
CA ALA A 10 3.70 28.41 -12.71
C ALA A 10 2.24 28.88 -12.66
N ASN A 11 1.87 29.89 -13.45
CA ASN A 11 0.50 30.40 -13.50
C ASN A 11 -0.55 29.40 -14.00
N SER A 12 -0.10 28.28 -14.59
CA SER A 12 -0.97 27.18 -15.01
C SER A 12 -1.35 26.26 -13.84
N PHE A 13 -0.60 26.27 -12.73
CA PHE A 13 -0.90 25.45 -11.56
C PHE A 13 -2.05 26.02 -10.76
N LYS A 14 -2.87 25.14 -10.19
CA LYS A 14 -3.93 25.46 -9.24
C LYS A 14 -4.06 24.38 -8.18
N VAL A 15 -4.54 24.75 -6.99
CA VAL A 15 -4.84 23.78 -5.93
C VAL A 15 -6.06 22.94 -6.35
N ILE A 16 -5.88 21.62 -6.48
CA ILE A 16 -6.96 20.68 -6.82
C ILE A 16 -7.40 19.80 -5.65
N SER A 17 -6.53 19.62 -4.65
CA SER A 17 -6.85 18.85 -3.44
C SER A 17 -6.04 19.33 -2.25
N ARG A 18 -6.60 19.17 -1.06
CA ARG A 18 -5.97 19.52 0.21
C ARG A 18 -6.59 18.71 1.35
N GLN A 19 -5.75 18.27 2.29
CA GLN A 19 -6.17 17.81 3.60
C GLN A 19 -5.37 18.56 4.67
N GLY A 20 -6.04 18.98 5.75
CA GLY A 20 -5.39 19.65 6.88
C GLY A 20 -4.98 21.10 6.60
N GLU A 21 -3.94 21.55 7.31
CA GLU A 21 -3.44 22.91 7.31
C GLU A 21 -2.26 23.09 6.35
N ALA A 22 -2.44 23.97 5.35
CA ALA A 22 -1.41 24.43 4.44
C ALA A 22 -1.49 25.95 4.30
N SER A 23 -0.33 26.60 4.35
CA SER A 23 -0.17 28.03 4.10
C SER A 23 0.36 28.24 2.70
N VAL A 24 -0.24 29.18 1.97
CA VAL A 24 0.30 29.69 0.71
C VAL A 24 0.66 31.15 0.91
N ILE A 25 1.90 31.50 0.58
CA ILE A 25 2.44 32.86 0.64
C ILE A 25 2.72 33.28 -0.80
N VAL A 26 2.29 34.48 -1.16
CA VAL A 26 2.51 35.13 -2.46
C VAL A 26 3.00 36.55 -2.22
N ASN A 27 3.45 37.24 -3.28
CA ASN A 27 3.76 38.66 -3.18
C ASN A 27 2.50 39.49 -2.83
N GLU A 28 2.69 40.65 -2.19
CA GLU A 28 1.59 41.51 -1.72
C GLU A 28 0.63 41.91 -2.85
N GLU A 29 1.16 42.14 -4.05
CA GLU A 29 0.38 42.44 -5.25
C GLU A 29 -0.58 41.31 -5.69
N HIS A 30 -0.34 40.08 -5.24
CA HIS A 30 -1.17 38.91 -5.49
C HIS A 30 -1.99 38.49 -4.25
N ALA A 31 -2.08 39.33 -3.20
CA ALA A 31 -2.75 38.95 -1.94
C ALA A 31 -4.20 38.46 -2.12
N ASP A 32 -4.90 38.94 -3.17
CA ASP A 32 -6.28 38.58 -3.49
C ASP A 32 -6.40 37.40 -4.48
N ILE A 33 -5.30 36.73 -4.84
CA ILE A 33 -5.31 35.65 -5.82
C ILE A 33 -6.08 34.42 -5.30
N ASP A 34 -6.95 33.87 -6.16
CA ASP A 34 -7.61 32.60 -5.89
C ASP A 34 -6.74 31.44 -6.36
N VAL A 35 -5.97 30.87 -5.44
CA VAL A 35 -5.05 29.74 -5.70
C VAL A 35 -5.75 28.45 -6.16
N LYS A 36 -7.09 28.36 -6.06
CA LYS A 36 -7.86 27.27 -6.68
C LYS A 36 -8.06 27.45 -8.18
N LYS A 37 -7.78 28.65 -8.70
CA LYS A 37 -7.82 28.96 -10.14
C LYS A 37 -6.42 29.01 -10.73
N SER A 38 -5.49 29.69 -10.07
CA SER A 38 -4.11 29.85 -10.54
C SER A 38 -3.16 30.30 -9.42
N PHE A 39 -1.89 29.93 -9.52
CA PHE A 39 -0.79 30.57 -8.78
C PHE A 39 -0.22 31.76 -9.57
N PRO A 40 0.54 32.67 -8.93
CA PRO A 40 1.26 33.70 -9.66
C PRO A 40 2.53 33.11 -10.33
N ASP A 41 3.03 33.75 -11.39
CA ASP A 41 4.17 33.28 -12.19
C ASP A 41 5.53 33.87 -11.79
N ASP A 42 5.56 34.73 -10.78
CA ASP A 42 6.75 35.36 -10.22
C ASP A 42 7.24 34.62 -8.95
N TYR A 43 6.40 34.53 -7.92
CA TYR A 43 6.73 33.93 -6.63
C TYR A 43 5.52 33.35 -5.89
N PHE A 44 5.69 32.14 -5.38
CA PHE A 44 4.86 31.64 -4.29
C PHE A 44 5.62 30.67 -3.40
N SER A 45 5.19 30.52 -2.15
CA SER A 45 5.68 29.50 -1.24
C SER A 45 4.52 28.77 -0.59
N ILE A 46 4.60 27.45 -0.56
CA ILE A 46 3.63 26.55 0.04
C ILE A 46 4.32 25.85 1.21
N SER A 47 3.67 25.87 2.37
CA SER A 47 4.09 25.04 3.51
C SER A 47 2.91 24.21 4.00
N THR A 48 3.12 22.91 4.22
CA THR A 48 2.15 21.99 4.84
C THR A 48 2.52 21.73 6.30
N LYS A 49 1.53 21.65 7.19
CA LYS A 49 1.74 21.26 8.60
C LYS A 49 1.76 19.74 8.77
N GLU A 50 1.94 19.29 10.01
CA GLU A 50 1.79 17.88 10.39
C GLU A 50 0.42 17.34 9.93
N GLU A 51 0.42 16.09 9.47
CA GLU A 51 -0.75 15.37 8.91
C GLU A 51 -1.47 16.05 7.73
N SER A 52 -0.87 17.07 7.11
CA SER A 52 -1.51 17.87 6.05
C SER A 52 -0.86 17.63 4.68
N TYR A 53 -1.65 17.59 3.61
CA TYR A 53 -1.12 17.54 2.24
C TYR A 53 -1.78 18.59 1.33
N LEU A 54 -1.09 18.95 0.26
CA LEU A 54 -1.61 19.83 -0.79
C LEU A 54 -1.25 19.28 -2.17
N VAL A 55 -2.22 19.27 -3.08
CA VAL A 55 -2.01 18.92 -4.49
C VAL A 55 -2.22 20.15 -5.36
N ILE A 56 -1.20 20.50 -6.15
CA ILE A 56 -1.28 21.52 -7.19
C ILE A 56 -1.13 20.87 -8.56
N ASP A 57 -1.86 21.38 -9.54
CA ASP A 57 -1.97 20.76 -10.85
C ASP A 57 -2.12 21.79 -11.97
N ASN A 58 -1.51 21.55 -13.12
CA ASN A 58 -1.61 22.43 -14.28
C ASN A 58 -2.25 21.81 -15.53
N GLY A 59 -2.95 20.69 -15.39
CA GLY A 59 -3.51 19.93 -16.50
C GLY A 59 -2.55 18.93 -17.12
N GLU A 60 -1.24 19.23 -17.16
CA GLU A 60 -0.21 18.32 -17.67
C GLU A 60 0.51 17.55 -16.56
N LYS A 61 0.72 18.21 -15.42
CA LYS A 61 1.53 17.72 -14.30
C LYS A 61 0.85 18.01 -12.98
N SER A 62 1.00 17.08 -12.05
CA SER A 62 0.55 17.22 -10.67
C SER A 62 1.75 17.19 -9.73
N ILE A 63 1.75 18.08 -8.74
CA ILE A 63 2.71 18.12 -7.63
C ILE A 63 1.93 17.90 -6.34
N ILE A 64 2.34 16.92 -5.55
CA ILE A 64 1.78 16.59 -4.24
C ILE A 64 2.82 16.93 -3.19
N LEU A 65 2.47 17.81 -2.26
CA LEU A 65 3.26 18.14 -1.09
C LEU A 65 2.68 17.42 0.12
N MET A 66 3.51 16.60 0.75
CA MET A 66 3.12 15.79 1.90
C MET A 66 3.34 16.56 3.21
N PRO A 67 2.98 16.00 4.38
CA PRO A 67 3.12 16.71 5.66
C PRO A 67 4.52 17.29 5.90
N SER A 68 4.56 18.44 6.58
CA SER A 68 5.80 19.13 6.98
C SER A 68 6.74 19.47 5.80
N SER A 69 6.17 19.85 4.66
CA SER A 69 6.92 20.19 3.45
C SER A 69 6.86 21.68 3.15
N LYS A 70 7.97 22.22 2.61
CA LYS A 70 8.07 23.61 2.14
C LYS A 70 8.59 23.66 0.72
N LEU A 71 7.74 24.13 -0.19
CA LEU A 71 8.04 24.34 -1.60
C LEU A 71 7.96 25.83 -1.91
N THR A 72 8.91 26.35 -2.66
CA THR A 72 8.85 27.70 -3.22
C THR A 72 8.95 27.62 -4.73
N TYR A 73 8.29 28.52 -5.44
CA TYR A 73 8.53 28.76 -6.84
C TYR A 73 9.04 30.19 -7.00
N GLU A 74 10.15 30.36 -7.72
CA GLU A 74 10.75 31.65 -8.01
C GLU A 74 11.63 31.52 -9.27
N SER A 75 11.69 32.55 -10.10
CA SER A 75 12.57 32.57 -11.29
C SER A 75 12.42 31.35 -12.20
N SER A 76 11.17 30.91 -12.44
CA SER A 76 10.84 29.71 -13.23
C SER A 76 11.33 28.38 -12.66
N ASN A 77 11.66 28.34 -11.38
CA ASN A 77 12.15 27.13 -10.72
C ASN A 77 11.38 26.82 -9.45
N PHE A 78 11.09 25.53 -9.23
CA PHE A 78 10.58 25.05 -7.95
C PHE A 78 11.72 24.64 -7.03
N THR A 79 11.68 25.13 -5.79
CA THR A 79 12.62 24.84 -4.73
C THR A 79 11.97 24.12 -3.56
N LEU A 80 12.27 22.84 -3.40
CA LEU A 80 11.90 22.09 -2.20
C LEU A 80 12.96 22.38 -1.13
N HIS A 81 12.56 23.12 -0.08
CA HIS A 81 13.42 23.50 1.04
C HIS A 81 13.52 22.38 2.09
N SER A 82 12.39 21.74 2.36
CA SER A 82 12.29 20.63 3.31
C SER A 82 11.05 19.79 3.02
N GLY A 83 11.06 18.53 3.42
CA GLY A 83 9.91 17.65 3.34
C GLY A 83 9.88 16.75 2.12
N TYR A 84 8.68 16.34 1.75
CA TYR A 84 8.43 15.36 0.71
C TYR A 84 7.55 15.95 -0.40
N MET A 85 7.94 15.66 -1.64
CA MET A 85 7.21 16.05 -2.83
C MET A 85 7.10 14.90 -3.81
N TYR A 86 5.91 14.71 -4.37
CA TYR A 86 5.70 13.83 -5.52
C TYR A 86 5.32 14.63 -6.75
N ILE A 87 5.87 14.27 -7.90
CA ILE A 87 5.60 14.90 -9.18
C ILE A 87 5.23 13.82 -10.19
N LYS A 88 4.13 14.03 -10.92
CA LYS A 88 3.62 13.10 -11.94
C LYS A 88 3.20 13.82 -13.22
N SER A 89 3.48 13.20 -14.37
CA SER A 89 2.94 13.58 -15.69
C SER A 89 1.61 12.88 -15.96
N LYS A 90 0.63 13.61 -16.52
CA LYS A 90 -0.71 13.12 -16.85
C LYS A 90 -0.80 12.53 -18.27
N HIS A 91 -0.03 13.04 -19.22
CA HIS A 91 -0.10 12.64 -20.63
C HIS A 91 0.94 11.58 -21.03
N ASN A 92 1.55 10.90 -20.05
CA ASN A 92 2.56 9.86 -20.27
C ASN A 92 3.88 10.39 -20.87
N ASP A 93 4.04 11.71 -20.98
CA ASP A 93 5.28 12.38 -21.38
C ASP A 93 6.31 12.35 -20.24
N ASP A 94 7.59 12.30 -20.61
CA ASP A 94 8.68 12.34 -19.64
C ASP A 94 8.78 13.74 -18.99
N ILE A 95 8.81 13.76 -17.66
CA ILE A 95 9.25 14.94 -16.89
C ILE A 95 10.78 14.97 -16.96
N ASN A 96 11.31 16.09 -17.45
CA ASN A 96 12.70 16.45 -17.22
C ASN A 96 12.76 17.22 -15.89
N MET A 97 13.59 16.74 -14.97
CA MET A 97 13.84 17.37 -13.69
C MET A 97 15.34 17.55 -13.56
N THR A 98 15.77 18.76 -13.23
CA THR A 98 17.13 18.98 -12.73
C THR A 98 17.04 19.09 -11.22
N ILE A 99 17.98 18.49 -10.50
CA ILE A 99 18.17 18.73 -9.07
C ILE A 99 19.54 19.35 -8.90
N THR A 100 19.57 20.54 -8.32
CA THR A 100 20.81 21.19 -7.95
C THR A 100 21.07 20.97 -6.47
N LYS A 101 22.32 20.73 -6.07
CA LYS A 101 22.78 20.80 -4.67
C LYS A 101 24.25 21.21 -4.69
N ASP A 102 24.61 22.22 -3.91
CA ASP A 102 25.99 22.73 -3.81
C ASP A 102 26.61 23.00 -5.19
N GLU A 103 25.88 23.72 -6.05
CA GLU A 103 26.25 24.07 -7.44
C GLU A 103 26.38 22.90 -8.43
N ARG A 104 26.08 21.66 -8.01
CA ARG A 104 26.06 20.48 -8.89
C ARG A 104 24.64 20.16 -9.32
N GLY A 105 24.42 20.06 -10.63
CA GLY A 105 23.14 19.68 -11.23
C GLY A 105 23.11 18.20 -11.64
N TYR A 106 22.00 17.54 -11.36
CA TYR A 106 21.69 16.18 -11.78
C TYR A 106 20.40 16.19 -12.59
N ASP A 107 20.47 15.72 -13.84
CA ASP A 107 19.30 15.65 -14.71
C ASP A 107 18.65 14.27 -14.65
N PHE A 108 17.33 14.27 -14.47
CA PHE A 108 16.46 13.10 -14.42
C PHE A 108 15.40 13.20 -15.52
N LYS A 109 15.08 12.07 -16.13
CA LYS A 109 14.03 11.95 -17.14
C LYS A 109 13.15 10.74 -16.84
N GLY A 110 11.85 10.96 -16.65
CA GLY A 110 10.92 9.89 -16.27
C GLY A 110 9.50 10.37 -16.06
N LYS A 111 8.56 9.45 -15.90
CA LYS A 111 7.12 9.75 -15.84
C LYS A 111 6.62 10.27 -14.49
N SER A 112 7.30 9.86 -13.42
CA SER A 112 6.99 10.30 -12.06
C SER A 112 8.22 10.20 -11.15
N PHE A 113 8.24 11.10 -10.17
CA PHE A 113 9.35 11.27 -9.24
C PHE A 113 8.84 11.54 -7.84
N ALA A 114 9.38 10.82 -6.87
CA ALA A 114 9.26 11.11 -5.46
C ALA A 114 10.59 11.71 -4.97
N VAL A 115 10.53 12.89 -4.37
CA VAL A 115 11.68 13.68 -3.92
C VAL A 115 11.56 13.95 -2.43
N VAL A 116 12.59 13.60 -1.69
CA VAL A 116 12.68 13.79 -0.24
C VAL A 116 13.86 14.68 0.08
N ALA A 117 13.66 15.72 0.89
CA ALA A 117 14.68 16.68 1.29
C ALA A 117 14.65 16.93 2.81
N TYR A 118 15.67 16.46 3.52
CA TYR A 118 15.85 16.68 4.96
C TYR A 118 17.34 16.76 5.30
N ASP A 119 17.71 17.67 6.22
CA ASP A 119 19.05 17.76 6.81
C ASP A 119 20.20 17.63 5.80
N ASP A 120 20.11 18.43 4.73
CA ASP A 120 20.99 18.44 3.57
C ASP A 120 20.98 17.17 2.69
N GLU A 121 20.28 16.10 3.04
CA GLU A 121 20.14 14.91 2.19
C GLU A 121 19.01 15.04 1.16
N ILE A 122 19.23 14.47 -0.02
CA ILE A 122 18.22 14.38 -1.09
C ILE A 122 18.12 12.94 -1.56
N SER A 123 16.91 12.39 -1.52
CA SER A 123 16.59 11.08 -2.08
C SER A 123 15.58 11.23 -3.20
N VAL A 124 15.82 10.55 -4.33
CA VAL A 124 14.93 10.53 -5.49
C VAL A 124 14.53 9.10 -5.77
N ILE A 125 13.22 8.87 -5.89
CA ILE A 125 12.65 7.56 -6.19
C ILE A 125 11.84 7.69 -7.49
N THR A 126 12.06 6.74 -8.40
CA THR A 126 11.46 6.75 -9.75
C THR A 126 10.71 5.44 -10.01
N TYR A 127 9.50 5.52 -10.56
CA TYR A 127 8.62 4.36 -10.70
C TYR A 127 8.79 3.59 -12.03
N ASN A 128 9.22 4.24 -13.13
CA ASN A 128 9.20 3.64 -14.47
C ASN A 128 10.54 3.68 -15.20
N ASN A 129 10.96 2.51 -15.70
CA ASN A 129 12.14 2.25 -16.56
C ASN A 129 13.47 2.78 -16.02
N ALA A 130 14.57 2.31 -16.61
CA ALA A 130 15.85 2.68 -16.10
C ALA A 130 16.13 4.18 -16.34
N VAL A 131 16.13 5.00 -15.28
CA VAL A 131 16.31 6.46 -15.42
C VAL A 131 17.78 6.77 -15.65
N LYS A 132 18.08 7.37 -16.80
CA LYS A 132 19.42 7.82 -17.14
C LYS A 132 19.74 9.08 -16.34
N ILE A 133 20.72 9.01 -15.44
CA ILE A 133 21.27 10.17 -14.73
C ILE A 133 22.43 10.72 -15.57
N THR A 134 22.34 12.00 -15.91
CA THR A 134 23.43 12.71 -16.60
C THR A 134 23.93 13.85 -15.68
N PRO A 135 25.21 13.86 -15.27
CA PRO A 135 25.79 14.99 -14.57
C PRO A 135 25.80 16.22 -15.48
N SER A 136 25.40 17.39 -14.97
CA SER A 136 25.35 18.63 -15.77
C SER A 136 26.74 19.17 -16.17
N SER A 137 27.79 18.71 -15.50
CA SER A 137 29.20 18.96 -15.87
C SER A 137 29.85 17.67 -16.38
N SER A 138 30.34 17.72 -17.63
CA SER A 138 30.71 16.55 -18.43
C SER A 138 31.96 15.82 -17.90
N LEU A 139 31.77 14.68 -17.26
CA LEU A 139 32.79 13.63 -17.14
C LEU A 139 32.60 12.50 -18.17
N GLY A 140 31.60 12.61 -19.05
CA GLY A 140 31.36 11.63 -20.13
C GLY A 140 30.79 10.28 -19.65
N VAL A 141 30.40 10.16 -18.38
CA VAL A 141 29.83 8.93 -17.81
C VAL A 141 28.33 9.13 -17.56
N SER A 142 27.50 8.29 -18.18
CA SER A 142 26.05 8.22 -17.91
C SER A 142 25.79 7.01 -17.00
N TYR A 143 24.92 7.18 -16.01
CA TYR A 143 24.48 6.09 -15.12
C TYR A 143 23.03 5.73 -15.44
N PHE A 144 22.67 4.45 -15.33
CA PHE A 144 21.30 3.97 -15.50
C PHE A 144 20.79 3.46 -14.14
N LEU A 145 19.67 4.01 -13.67
CA LEU A 145 18.97 3.54 -12.47
C LEU A 145 18.09 2.36 -12.85
N GLU A 146 18.29 1.13 -12.38
CA GLU A 146 17.33 0.05 -12.68
C GLU A 146 15.96 0.25 -11.98
N PRO A 147 14.85 -0.29 -12.53
CA PRO A 147 13.54 -0.22 -11.88
C PRO A 147 13.61 -0.80 -10.45
N ASN A 148 12.94 -0.13 -9.50
CA ASN A 148 12.79 -0.56 -8.09
C ASN A 148 14.00 -0.39 -7.14
N HIS A 149 15.01 0.40 -7.48
CA HIS A 149 16.06 0.77 -6.52
C HIS A 149 15.88 2.20 -5.97
N LYS A 150 15.79 2.31 -4.62
CA LYS A 150 15.96 3.57 -3.89
C LYS A 150 17.38 4.08 -4.15
N THR A 151 17.53 5.23 -4.82
CA THR A 151 18.81 5.93 -4.91
C THR A 151 18.77 7.12 -3.98
N SER A 152 19.41 7.00 -2.83
CA SER A 152 19.85 8.16 -2.08
C SER A 152 21.03 8.74 -2.84
N ILE A 153 20.94 10.00 -3.27
CA ILE A 153 22.11 10.71 -3.78
C ILE A 153 22.91 11.11 -2.55
N ILE A 154 23.62 10.14 -2.00
CA ILE A 154 24.61 10.36 -0.96
C ILE A 154 25.85 10.81 -1.74
N PRO A 155 26.31 12.07 -1.59
CA PRO A 155 27.65 12.39 -2.04
C PRO A 155 28.56 11.42 -1.29
N ILE A 156 29.50 10.75 -1.95
CA ILE A 156 30.57 10.05 -1.23
C ILE A 156 31.17 11.07 -0.26
N LEU A 157 30.80 10.91 1.01
CA LEU A 157 31.24 11.65 2.18
C LEU A 157 31.46 10.53 3.17
N ASP A 158 32.73 10.35 3.53
CA ASP A 158 33.22 9.25 4.34
C ASP A 158 32.35 8.97 5.58
N GLY A 159 31.80 7.75 5.67
CA GLY A 159 31.32 7.18 6.94
C GLY A 159 30.00 6.41 6.85
N PRO A 160 29.82 5.32 7.64
CA PRO A 160 28.59 4.55 7.67
C PRO A 160 27.59 5.22 8.62
N TYR A 161 26.62 5.97 8.11
CA TYR A 161 25.54 6.50 8.94
C TYR A 161 24.29 5.61 8.90
N ARG A 162 23.76 5.34 10.09
CA ARG A 162 22.57 4.53 10.36
C ARG A 162 21.32 5.43 10.27
N THR A 163 20.40 5.11 9.37
CA THR A 163 19.03 5.66 9.35
C THR A 163 18.32 5.40 10.67
N THR A 164 17.59 6.38 11.21
CA THR A 164 16.76 6.19 12.40
C THR A 164 15.47 5.41 12.05
N GLU A 165 14.82 4.75 13.03
CA GLU A 165 13.57 4.01 12.78
C GLU A 165 12.42 4.92 12.31
N ASN A 166 12.41 6.19 12.74
CA ASN A 166 11.38 7.16 12.35
C ASN A 166 11.48 7.57 10.88
N GLU A 167 12.70 7.76 10.37
CA GLU A 167 12.94 8.10 8.96
C GLU A 167 12.63 6.92 8.05
N LYS A 168 12.91 5.68 8.51
CA LYS A 168 12.55 4.47 7.77
C LYS A 168 11.03 4.28 7.69
N SER A 169 10.33 4.50 8.80
CA SER A 169 8.87 4.41 8.87
C SER A 169 8.16 5.48 8.03
N LEU A 170 8.68 6.72 8.01
CA LEU A 170 8.14 7.79 7.18
C LEU A 170 8.36 7.54 5.68
N ILE A 171 9.54 7.03 5.30
CA ILE A 171 9.83 6.67 3.90
C ILE A 171 8.95 5.49 3.44
N GLU A 172 8.72 4.50 4.31
CA GLU A 172 7.82 3.37 4.02
C GLU A 172 6.35 3.81 3.95
N SER A 173 5.89 4.70 4.82
CA SER A 173 4.49 5.18 4.82
C SER A 173 4.18 6.03 3.60
N VAL A 174 5.11 6.90 3.19
CA VAL A 174 4.98 7.73 2.00
C VAL A 174 5.10 6.91 0.71
N SER A 175 6.02 5.94 0.65
CA SER A 175 6.11 4.99 -0.47
C SER A 175 4.79 4.23 -0.66
N ARG A 176 4.16 3.83 0.44
CA ARG A 176 2.88 3.12 0.39
C ARG A 176 1.70 3.99 -0.01
N GLN A 177 1.69 5.26 0.41
CA GLN A 177 0.66 6.22 0.02
C GLN A 177 0.75 6.54 -1.48
N LEU A 178 1.97 6.59 -2.03
CA LEU A 178 2.22 6.76 -3.46
C LEU A 178 1.89 5.51 -4.27
N GLU A 179 2.18 4.33 -3.75
CA GLU A 179 1.73 3.07 -4.34
C GLU A 179 0.20 3.04 -4.42
N MET A 180 -0.51 3.57 -3.42
CA MET A 180 -1.98 3.71 -3.42
C MET A 180 -2.49 4.76 -4.42
N GLU A 181 -1.79 5.88 -4.61
CA GLU A 181 -2.15 6.93 -5.58
C GLU A 181 -1.73 6.60 -7.03
N VAL A 182 -0.68 5.79 -7.22
CA VAL A 182 -0.30 5.24 -8.53
C VAL A 182 -1.24 4.10 -8.90
N ALA A 183 -1.66 3.28 -7.93
CA ALA A 183 -2.74 2.32 -8.09
C ALA A 183 -4.04 3.00 -8.51
N SER A 184 -4.41 4.13 -7.87
CA SER A 184 -5.63 4.88 -8.24
C SER A 184 -5.62 5.40 -9.68
N HIS A 185 -4.44 5.58 -10.28
CA HIS A 185 -4.28 5.97 -11.68
C HIS A 185 -4.02 4.82 -12.66
N LEU A 186 -3.64 3.62 -12.20
CA LEU A 186 -3.67 2.37 -12.98
C LEU A 186 -5.05 1.68 -12.91
N ASN A 187 -5.97 2.22 -12.10
CA ASN A 187 -7.33 1.72 -11.86
C ASN A 187 -8.37 2.19 -12.89
N GLU A 188 -8.02 2.81 -14.03
CA GLU A 188 -9.05 3.34 -14.96
C GLU A 188 -10.05 2.27 -15.46
N ASP A 189 -9.68 0.99 -15.39
CA ASP A 189 -10.55 -0.13 -15.73
C ASP A 189 -10.84 -1.12 -14.58
N ILE A 190 -10.35 -0.87 -13.35
CA ILE A 190 -10.59 -1.77 -12.21
C ILE A 190 -11.88 -1.39 -11.51
N ASP A 191 -12.88 -2.27 -11.60
CA ASP A 191 -14.14 -2.09 -10.91
C ASP A 191 -14.00 -2.40 -9.41
N ARG A 192 -14.54 -1.49 -8.59
CA ARG A 192 -14.56 -1.63 -7.12
C ARG A 192 -16.00 -1.57 -6.63
N TYR A 193 -16.49 -2.71 -6.17
CA TYR A 193 -17.82 -2.84 -5.62
C TYR A 193 -17.74 -2.96 -4.11
N ASN A 194 -18.74 -2.41 -3.45
CA ASN A 194 -19.04 -2.79 -2.08
C ASN A 194 -20.53 -3.10 -1.97
N PHE A 195 -20.85 -4.07 -1.14
CA PHE A 195 -22.22 -4.44 -0.85
C PHE A 195 -22.33 -4.89 0.60
N LYS A 196 -23.54 -4.79 1.15
CA LYS A 196 -23.78 -5.14 2.54
C LYS A 196 -24.37 -6.54 2.63
N ILE A 197 -24.03 -7.22 3.72
CA ILE A 197 -24.72 -8.41 4.18
C ILE A 197 -25.26 -8.16 5.57
N MET A 198 -26.26 -8.95 5.98
CA MET A 198 -26.84 -8.85 7.32
C MET A 198 -27.36 -7.44 7.65
N GLU A 199 -27.90 -6.74 6.66
CA GLU A 199 -28.38 -5.36 6.77
C GLU A 199 -29.40 -5.18 7.90
N GLY A 200 -29.28 -4.07 8.63
CA GLY A 200 -30.14 -3.73 9.76
C GLY A 200 -29.90 -4.57 11.02
N THR A 201 -28.89 -5.46 11.03
CA THR A 201 -28.51 -6.23 12.23
C THR A 201 -27.27 -5.65 12.89
N LYS A 202 -26.99 -6.08 14.13
CA LYS A 202 -25.73 -5.77 14.82
C LYS A 202 -24.50 -6.29 14.05
N ASN A 203 -24.65 -7.24 13.15
CA ASN A 203 -23.57 -7.77 12.32
C ASN A 203 -23.69 -7.35 10.86
N GLU A 204 -24.39 -6.24 10.57
CA GLU A 204 -24.31 -5.60 9.26
C GLU A 204 -22.83 -5.42 8.88
N ASN A 205 -22.46 -5.96 7.73
CA ASN A 205 -21.09 -6.03 7.29
C ASN A 205 -20.95 -5.58 5.84
N THR A 206 -19.89 -4.85 5.54
CA THR A 206 -19.58 -4.39 4.18
C THR A 206 -18.52 -5.32 3.59
N ILE A 207 -18.84 -5.88 2.43
CA ILE A 207 -17.95 -6.74 1.66
C ILE A 207 -17.43 -5.91 0.50
N TYR A 208 -16.14 -6.01 0.24
CA TYR A 208 -15.48 -5.27 -0.83
C TYR A 208 -15.06 -6.25 -1.91
N ARG A 209 -15.22 -5.88 -3.17
CA ARG A 209 -14.76 -6.67 -4.30
C ARG A 209 -14.04 -5.79 -5.30
N VAL A 210 -12.81 -6.17 -5.61
CA VAL A 210 -11.95 -5.53 -6.59
C VAL A 210 -11.88 -6.45 -7.81
N VAL A 211 -12.22 -5.95 -8.99
CA VAL A 211 -12.30 -6.76 -10.21
C VAL A 211 -11.47 -6.10 -11.31
N HIS A 212 -10.50 -6.84 -11.82
CA HIS A 212 -9.74 -6.44 -13.00
C HIS A 212 -10.43 -6.96 -14.28
N PRO A 213 -10.38 -6.22 -15.41
CA PRO A 213 -11.01 -6.64 -16.65
C PRO A 213 -10.31 -7.85 -17.28
N GLU A 214 -8.98 -7.95 -17.12
CA GLU A 214 -8.23 -9.15 -17.50
C GLU A 214 -8.61 -10.33 -16.59
N LYS A 215 -9.02 -11.44 -17.21
CA LYS A 215 -9.33 -12.68 -16.50
C LYS A 215 -8.11 -13.22 -15.74
N GLY A 216 -8.37 -13.70 -14.54
CA GLY A 216 -7.36 -14.27 -13.66
C GLY A 216 -8.05 -14.94 -12.47
N PRO A 217 -7.28 -15.30 -11.43
CA PRO A 217 -7.82 -15.98 -10.28
C PRO A 217 -8.74 -15.09 -9.46
N ASN A 218 -9.76 -15.70 -8.86
CA ASN A 218 -10.67 -15.08 -7.91
C ASN A 218 -10.25 -15.44 -6.49
N ILE A 219 -9.75 -14.46 -5.74
CA ILE A 219 -9.27 -14.66 -4.37
C ILE A 219 -10.28 -14.13 -3.36
N PHE A 220 -10.53 -14.89 -2.32
CA PHE A 220 -11.34 -14.52 -1.16
C PHE A 220 -10.45 -14.32 0.06
N LEU A 221 -10.31 -13.09 0.52
CA LEU A 221 -9.50 -12.69 1.67
C LEU A 221 -10.40 -12.40 2.87
N ILE A 222 -10.19 -13.07 4.00
CA ILE A 222 -11.03 -12.90 5.21
C ILE A 222 -10.20 -12.81 6.49
N VAL A 223 -10.64 -11.95 7.41
CA VAL A 223 -10.07 -11.82 8.76
C VAL A 223 -11.12 -12.30 9.79
N PRO A 224 -10.99 -13.51 10.34
CA PRO A 224 -12.07 -14.13 11.12
C PRO A 224 -12.34 -13.50 12.49
N HIS A 225 -11.30 -13.15 13.25
CA HIS A 225 -11.47 -12.75 14.65
C HIS A 225 -11.37 -11.24 14.86
N GLY A 226 -12.26 -10.68 15.69
CA GLY A 226 -12.36 -9.24 15.91
C GLY A 226 -11.21 -8.60 16.69
N SER A 227 -10.36 -9.40 17.34
CA SER A 227 -9.16 -8.93 18.06
C SER A 227 -7.87 -9.00 17.23
N GLU A 228 -7.95 -9.43 15.97
CA GLU A 228 -6.81 -9.59 15.06
C GLU A 228 -6.71 -8.36 14.14
N ARG A 229 -6.34 -7.22 14.74
CA ARG A 229 -6.40 -5.88 14.14
C ARG A 229 -5.47 -5.69 12.95
N VAL A 230 -4.28 -6.29 12.99
CA VAL A 230 -3.31 -6.10 11.91
C VAL A 230 -3.83 -6.72 10.62
N GLY A 231 -4.44 -7.90 10.71
CA GLY A 231 -5.07 -8.55 9.56
C GLY A 231 -6.17 -7.67 8.96
N THR A 232 -7.01 -7.06 9.81
CA THR A 232 -8.07 -6.14 9.36
C THR A 232 -7.50 -4.93 8.62
N ASP A 233 -6.53 -4.23 9.20
CA ASP A 233 -5.96 -3.04 8.58
C ASP A 233 -5.32 -3.37 7.23
N VAL A 234 -4.56 -4.46 7.18
CA VAL A 234 -3.91 -4.94 5.95
C VAL A 234 -4.95 -5.30 4.89
N ALA A 235 -6.03 -6.00 5.26
CA ALA A 235 -7.11 -6.32 4.35
C ALA A 235 -7.84 -5.06 3.85
N MET A 236 -8.08 -4.07 4.71
CA MET A 236 -8.67 -2.79 4.33
C MET A 236 -7.78 -2.03 3.33
N GLU A 237 -6.48 -2.03 3.55
CA GLU A 237 -5.52 -1.36 2.68
C GLU A 237 -5.48 -2.01 1.28
N ARG A 238 -5.66 -3.33 1.21
CA ARG A 238 -5.78 -4.08 -0.06
C ARG A 238 -6.98 -3.68 -0.91
N ILE A 239 -8.02 -3.08 -0.33
CA ILE A 239 -9.20 -2.58 -1.08
C ILE A 239 -8.80 -1.54 -2.12
N ASN A 240 -7.73 -0.77 -1.88
CA ASN A 240 -7.30 0.31 -2.78
C ASN A 240 -6.03 -0.04 -3.57
N MET A 241 -5.46 -1.22 -3.35
CA MET A 241 -4.28 -1.67 -4.07
C MET A 241 -4.67 -2.20 -5.47
N PRO A 242 -3.78 -2.07 -6.46
CA PRO A 242 -4.04 -2.53 -7.81
C PRO A 242 -3.81 -4.03 -7.89
N ILE A 243 -4.52 -4.69 -8.79
CA ILE A 243 -4.28 -6.09 -9.18
C ILE A 243 -4.10 -6.13 -10.69
N LYS A 244 -3.28 -7.06 -11.20
CA LYS A 244 -2.97 -7.17 -12.63
C LYS A 244 -3.99 -7.95 -13.44
N LYS A 245 -4.77 -8.83 -12.78
CA LYS A 245 -5.82 -9.67 -13.37
C LYS A 245 -6.66 -10.34 -12.28
N GLY A 246 -7.81 -10.89 -12.66
CA GLY A 246 -8.68 -11.63 -11.76
C GLY A 246 -9.47 -10.73 -10.81
N SER A 247 -9.84 -11.26 -9.64
CA SER A 247 -10.59 -10.50 -8.65
C SER A 247 -10.16 -10.80 -7.21
N LEU A 248 -10.41 -9.84 -6.33
CA LEU A 248 -10.17 -9.95 -4.89
C LEU A 248 -11.44 -9.55 -4.13
N THR A 249 -12.12 -10.53 -3.54
CA THR A 249 -13.21 -10.31 -2.57
C THR A 249 -12.61 -10.25 -1.18
N ILE A 250 -12.88 -9.17 -0.45
CA ILE A 250 -12.25 -8.86 0.84
C ILE A 250 -13.34 -8.72 1.91
N VAL A 251 -13.16 -9.51 2.97
CA VAL A 251 -13.93 -9.49 4.21
C VAL A 251 -12.98 -9.07 5.35
N PRO A 252 -12.71 -7.77 5.50
CA PRO A 252 -11.69 -7.27 6.43
C PRO A 252 -12.10 -7.47 7.90
N ILE A 253 -13.40 -7.61 8.16
CA ILE A 253 -13.97 -7.83 9.48
C ILE A 253 -15.05 -8.90 9.35
N ALA A 254 -14.76 -10.16 9.67
CA ALA A 254 -15.76 -11.23 9.48
C ALA A 254 -16.94 -11.15 10.47
N VAL A 255 -16.72 -10.59 11.68
CA VAL A 255 -17.75 -10.43 12.72
C VAL A 255 -17.70 -8.99 13.26
N PRO A 256 -18.50 -8.05 12.71
CA PRO A 256 -18.47 -6.64 13.09
C PRO A 256 -18.66 -6.38 14.59
N GLU A 257 -19.50 -7.17 15.27
CA GLU A 257 -19.67 -7.04 16.71
C GLU A 257 -18.41 -7.43 17.50
N ALA A 258 -17.73 -8.51 17.12
CA ALA A 258 -16.47 -8.94 17.76
C ALA A 258 -15.39 -7.87 17.59
N TYR A 259 -15.31 -7.28 16.39
CA TYR A 259 -14.39 -6.19 16.09
C TYR A 259 -14.66 -4.96 16.93
N ARG A 260 -15.92 -4.51 17.07
CA ARG A 260 -16.23 -3.35 17.93
C ARG A 260 -15.89 -3.57 19.39
N LYS A 261 -16.03 -4.81 19.89
CA LYS A 261 -15.70 -5.17 21.28
C LYS A 261 -14.24 -5.55 21.50
N ASN A 262 -13.41 -5.58 20.45
CA ASN A 262 -12.02 -6.04 20.51
C ASN A 262 -11.88 -7.46 21.07
N THR A 263 -12.80 -8.36 20.74
CA THR A 263 -12.79 -9.74 21.21
C THR A 263 -12.56 -10.71 20.05
N ARG A 264 -12.03 -11.90 20.35
CA ARG A 264 -11.85 -12.96 19.35
C ARG A 264 -13.18 -13.34 18.70
N ALA A 265 -14.21 -13.52 19.54
CA ALA A 265 -15.54 -13.95 19.17
C ALA A 265 -16.60 -13.27 20.06
N ILE A 266 -17.87 -13.39 19.68
CA ILE A 266 -19.02 -12.96 20.47
C ILE A 266 -19.72 -14.18 21.05
N GLU A 267 -20.07 -14.13 22.34
CA GLU A 267 -20.88 -15.19 23.00
C GLU A 267 -20.29 -16.61 22.84
N GLY A 268 -18.95 -16.71 22.78
CA GLY A 268 -18.23 -17.97 22.55
C GLY A 268 -18.42 -18.57 21.14
N GLN A 269 -19.11 -17.88 20.23
CA GLN A 269 -19.33 -18.31 18.86
C GLN A 269 -18.17 -17.86 17.96
N ASP A 270 -17.07 -18.61 17.99
CA ASP A 270 -15.94 -18.41 17.08
C ASP A 270 -16.37 -18.72 15.64
N ILE A 271 -16.29 -17.74 14.74
CA ILE A 271 -16.70 -17.90 13.33
C ILE A 271 -15.84 -18.90 12.58
N ASN A 272 -14.55 -19.04 12.95
CA ASN A 272 -13.65 -19.99 12.30
C ASN A 272 -13.96 -21.46 12.68
N ASN A 273 -15.01 -21.69 13.47
CA ASN A 273 -15.57 -23.00 13.77
C ASN A 273 -17.03 -23.13 13.29
N ARG A 274 -17.44 -22.41 12.23
CA ARG A 274 -18.84 -22.34 11.75
C ARG A 274 -19.03 -22.64 10.27
N PHE A 275 -17.95 -22.96 9.55
CA PHE A 275 -17.98 -23.25 8.12
C PHE A 275 -18.24 -24.74 7.89
N PHE A 276 -19.50 -25.13 7.99
CA PHE A 276 -19.98 -26.49 7.74
C PHE A 276 -21.41 -26.47 7.18
N ASP A 277 -21.78 -27.54 6.47
CA ASP A 277 -23.13 -27.71 5.94
C ASP A 277 -24.13 -28.11 7.04
N LYS A 278 -24.56 -27.15 7.86
CA LYS A 278 -25.76 -27.32 8.69
C LYS A 278 -26.98 -26.75 7.97
N LYS A 279 -28.06 -27.54 7.94
CA LYS A 279 -29.36 -27.12 7.37
C LYS A 279 -29.99 -25.90 8.09
N VAL A 280 -29.57 -25.58 9.32
CA VAL A 280 -30.15 -24.51 10.14
C VAL A 280 -29.05 -23.60 10.69
N SER A 281 -29.09 -22.31 10.31
CA SER A 281 -28.28 -21.24 10.91
C SER A 281 -28.93 -20.82 12.23
N ARG A 282 -28.33 -21.21 13.37
CA ARG A 282 -28.94 -21.03 14.70
C ARG A 282 -28.54 -19.72 15.36
N THR A 283 -27.37 -19.19 15.01
CA THR A 283 -26.80 -17.96 15.57
C THR A 283 -26.51 -16.95 14.47
N ASP A 284 -26.32 -15.67 14.82
CA ASP A 284 -25.89 -14.66 13.84
C ASP A 284 -24.51 -14.98 13.24
N THR A 285 -23.61 -15.61 14.02
CA THR A 285 -22.33 -16.12 13.51
C THR A 285 -22.52 -17.23 12.48
N ASP A 286 -23.47 -18.16 12.67
CA ASP A 286 -23.78 -19.18 11.66
C ASP A 286 -24.37 -18.56 10.38
N LYS A 287 -25.13 -17.47 10.49
CA LYS A 287 -25.66 -16.74 9.33
C LYS A 287 -24.52 -16.06 8.56
N LEU A 288 -23.62 -15.36 9.24
CA LEU A 288 -22.42 -14.77 8.65
C LEU A 288 -21.58 -15.82 7.91
N ALA A 289 -21.24 -16.93 8.58
CA ALA A 289 -20.48 -18.01 7.96
C ALA A 289 -21.18 -18.56 6.70
N LYS A 290 -22.52 -18.68 6.72
CA LYS A 290 -23.31 -19.09 5.56
C LYS A 290 -23.24 -18.09 4.41
N GLU A 291 -23.30 -16.77 4.67
CA GLU A 291 -23.14 -15.77 3.62
C GLU A 291 -21.74 -15.86 2.98
N TYR A 292 -20.68 -16.02 3.76
CA TYR A 292 -19.34 -16.20 3.21
C TYR A 292 -19.19 -17.51 2.41
N MET A 293 -19.78 -18.62 2.87
CA MET A 293 -19.78 -19.87 2.10
C MET A 293 -20.50 -19.74 0.75
N LYS A 294 -21.60 -18.97 0.68
CA LYS A 294 -22.27 -18.70 -0.59
C LYS A 294 -21.39 -17.88 -1.52
N MET A 295 -20.65 -16.90 -1.01
CA MET A 295 -19.76 -16.06 -1.83
C MET A 295 -18.64 -16.88 -2.48
N LEU A 296 -18.18 -17.96 -1.84
CA LEU A 296 -17.22 -18.86 -2.46
C LEU A 296 -17.75 -19.46 -3.77
N ASP A 297 -19.04 -19.79 -3.80
CA ASP A 297 -19.71 -20.35 -4.99
C ASP A 297 -20.13 -19.25 -5.98
N GLU A 298 -20.72 -18.16 -5.48
CA GLU A 298 -21.25 -17.06 -6.29
C GLU A 298 -20.18 -16.37 -7.12
N TYR A 299 -18.97 -16.23 -6.56
CA TYR A 299 -17.86 -15.54 -7.19
C TYR A 299 -16.80 -16.46 -7.80
N ASP A 300 -17.11 -17.76 -7.90
CA ASP A 300 -16.21 -18.77 -8.48
C ASP A 300 -14.79 -18.65 -7.91
N ILE A 301 -14.69 -18.71 -6.57
CA ILE A 301 -13.44 -18.47 -5.86
C ILE A 301 -12.45 -19.61 -6.11
N ASP A 302 -11.25 -19.26 -6.57
CA ASP A 302 -10.14 -20.19 -6.79
C ASP A 302 -9.28 -20.37 -5.53
N VAL A 303 -9.18 -19.31 -4.71
CA VAL A 303 -8.28 -19.27 -3.55
C VAL A 303 -8.93 -18.59 -2.35
N VAL A 304 -8.84 -19.19 -1.17
CA VAL A 304 -9.19 -18.58 0.12
C VAL A 304 -7.93 -18.27 0.92
N LEU A 305 -7.77 -17.02 1.35
CA LEU A 305 -6.72 -16.58 2.26
C LEU A 305 -7.37 -16.10 3.56
N THR A 306 -6.96 -16.67 4.70
CA THR A 306 -7.38 -16.19 6.02
C THR A 306 -6.21 -15.56 6.75
N LEU A 307 -6.43 -14.38 7.33
CA LEU A 307 -5.41 -13.69 8.14
C LEU A 307 -5.73 -13.88 9.62
N HIS A 308 -4.73 -14.31 10.36
CA HIS A 308 -4.81 -14.55 11.79
C HIS A 308 -3.62 -13.96 12.54
N GLU A 309 -3.85 -13.70 13.83
CA GLU A 309 -2.79 -13.38 14.77
C GLU A 309 -2.87 -14.36 15.95
N GLY A 310 -1.87 -15.22 16.09
CA GLY A 310 -1.77 -16.26 17.11
C GLY A 310 -0.81 -15.92 18.24
N ASN A 311 -1.01 -16.47 19.44
CA ASN A 311 -0.07 -16.29 20.55
C ASN A 311 1.22 -17.10 20.32
N GLY A 312 2.37 -16.47 20.58
CA GLY A 312 3.65 -17.16 20.77
C GLY A 312 4.49 -17.37 19.49
N PHE A 313 5.80 -17.25 19.65
CA PHE A 313 6.76 -17.96 18.80
C PHE A 313 6.77 -19.42 19.27
N LYS A 314 6.56 -20.38 18.37
CA LYS A 314 6.64 -21.83 18.66
C LYS A 314 5.55 -22.44 19.56
N GLU A 315 4.56 -21.69 20.02
CA GLU A 315 3.39 -22.29 20.72
C GLU A 315 2.25 -22.53 19.70
N PHE A 316 2.40 -23.64 18.98
CA PHE A 316 1.48 -24.26 18.01
C PHE A 316 1.30 -23.61 16.63
N PHE A 317 0.78 -22.39 16.49
CA PHE A 317 0.41 -21.85 15.14
C PHE A 317 1.15 -20.58 14.71
N GLY A 318 1.74 -19.82 15.62
CA GLY A 318 2.43 -18.57 15.28
C GLY A 318 3.53 -18.77 14.22
N ASP A 319 3.52 -17.88 13.23
CA ASP A 319 4.39 -17.81 12.06
C ASP A 319 4.29 -19.08 11.21
N SER A 320 3.08 -19.37 10.76
CA SER A 320 2.83 -20.53 9.89
C SER A 320 1.87 -20.24 8.75
N ILE A 321 2.05 -21.02 7.69
CA ILE A 321 1.08 -21.16 6.62
C ILE A 321 0.40 -22.52 6.83
N ILE A 322 -0.86 -22.47 7.23
CA ILE A 322 -1.73 -23.62 7.50
C ILE A 322 -2.56 -23.92 6.26
N TYR A 323 -2.71 -25.20 5.93
CA TYR A 323 -3.50 -25.60 4.78
C TYR A 323 -4.04 -27.02 4.97
N ASP A 324 -5.16 -27.30 4.30
CA ASP A 324 -5.99 -28.48 4.55
C ASP A 324 -5.79 -29.60 3.50
N SER A 325 -4.97 -29.37 2.45
CA SER A 325 -4.74 -30.31 1.34
C SER A 325 -3.26 -30.47 1.00
N ARG A 326 -2.74 -31.70 1.05
CA ARG A 326 -1.35 -32.02 0.69
C ARG A 326 -0.98 -31.73 -0.77
N LYS A 327 -1.98 -31.52 -1.64
CA LYS A 327 -1.73 -31.07 -3.03
C LYS A 327 -1.03 -29.70 -3.08
N LEU A 328 -1.08 -28.94 -1.98
CA LEU A 328 -0.49 -27.62 -1.84
C LEU A 328 0.93 -27.65 -1.26
N ASP A 329 1.48 -28.82 -0.92
CA ASP A 329 2.79 -28.95 -0.24
C ASP A 329 3.89 -28.16 -0.96
N ASP A 330 4.08 -28.38 -2.27
CA ASP A 330 5.12 -27.72 -3.06
C ASP A 330 4.88 -26.21 -3.20
N LYS A 331 3.62 -25.80 -3.34
CA LYS A 331 3.24 -24.39 -3.45
C LYS A 331 3.54 -23.65 -2.15
N VAL A 332 3.20 -24.24 -1.00
CA VAL A 332 3.48 -23.66 0.32
C VAL A 332 4.99 -23.55 0.55
N VAL A 333 5.78 -24.55 0.15
CA VAL A 333 7.25 -24.47 0.20
C VAL A 333 7.77 -23.29 -0.62
N SER A 334 7.26 -23.10 -1.85
CA SER A 334 7.65 -21.96 -2.69
C SER A 334 7.29 -20.62 -2.05
N VAL A 335 6.07 -20.47 -1.53
CA VAL A 335 5.61 -19.27 -0.82
C VAL A 335 6.53 -18.97 0.38
N LEU A 336 6.83 -19.99 1.19
CA LEU A 336 7.65 -19.85 2.39
C LEU A 336 9.09 -19.47 2.08
N ASN A 337 9.68 -20.01 1.01
CA ASN A 337 11.03 -19.64 0.61
C ASN A 337 11.11 -18.14 0.29
N ASN A 338 10.14 -17.61 -0.45
CA ASN A 338 10.09 -16.19 -0.79
C ASN A 338 9.83 -15.29 0.43
N ILE A 339 8.90 -15.70 1.31
CA ILE A 339 8.62 -14.93 2.54
C ILE A 339 9.87 -14.92 3.42
N ASN A 340 10.43 -16.09 3.71
CA ASN A 340 11.56 -16.25 4.63
C ASN A 340 12.84 -15.58 4.14
N SER A 341 13.07 -15.46 2.82
CA SER A 341 14.20 -14.70 2.30
C SER A 341 14.03 -13.18 2.47
N ARG A 342 12.79 -12.68 2.50
CA ARG A 342 12.49 -11.25 2.69
C ARG A 342 12.49 -10.86 4.17
N ILE A 343 12.10 -11.78 5.06
CA ILE A 343 12.10 -11.55 6.52
C ILE A 343 13.37 -12.06 7.22
N GLU A 344 14.37 -12.53 6.46
CA GLU A 344 15.61 -13.14 6.97
C GLU A 344 16.36 -12.32 8.04
N PRO A 345 16.34 -10.97 8.05
CA PRO A 345 16.90 -10.19 9.15
C PRO A 345 16.23 -10.41 10.52
N MET A 346 15.06 -11.05 10.55
CA MET A 346 14.31 -11.34 11.78
C MET A 346 14.71 -12.70 12.35
N LYS A 347 14.76 -12.82 13.69
CA LYS A 347 15.17 -14.05 14.40
C LYS A 347 14.16 -15.21 14.28
N PHE A 348 13.24 -15.18 13.32
CA PHE A 348 12.19 -16.18 13.14
C PHE A 348 11.87 -16.41 11.67
N LYS A 349 11.27 -17.57 11.39
CA LYS A 349 10.87 -17.99 10.05
C LYS A 349 9.46 -18.54 10.08
N PHE A 350 8.71 -18.27 9.02
CA PHE A 350 7.43 -18.93 8.78
C PHE A 350 7.66 -20.40 8.48
N ARG A 351 6.76 -21.25 8.97
CA ARG A 351 6.79 -22.71 8.75
C ARG A 351 5.57 -23.21 7.99
N GLN A 352 5.77 -24.33 7.31
CA GLN A 352 4.70 -25.09 6.68
C GLN A 352 3.93 -25.88 7.73
N MET A 353 2.60 -25.84 7.67
CA MET A 353 1.75 -26.61 8.59
C MET A 353 0.57 -27.25 7.85
N TYR A 354 0.75 -28.50 7.43
CA TYR A 354 -0.39 -29.32 7.01
C TYR A 354 -1.19 -29.72 8.25
N TYR A 355 -2.35 -29.11 8.44
CA TYR A 355 -3.18 -29.36 9.61
C TYR A 355 -4.66 -29.16 9.25
N PRO A 356 -5.32 -30.19 8.68
CA PRO A 356 -6.73 -30.09 8.34
C PRO A 356 -7.58 -29.78 9.57
N MET A 357 -8.32 -28.67 9.53
CA MET A 357 -9.14 -28.20 10.65
C MET A 357 -10.62 -28.24 10.28
N PRO A 358 -11.35 -29.32 10.64
CA PRO A 358 -12.78 -29.39 10.41
C PRO A 358 -13.49 -28.15 10.95
N THR A 359 -14.43 -27.60 10.19
CA THR A 359 -15.27 -26.42 10.52
C THR A 359 -14.67 -25.04 10.25
N THR A 360 -13.43 -24.95 9.77
CA THR A 360 -12.81 -23.71 9.27
C THR A 360 -13.21 -23.43 7.82
N ILE A 361 -13.10 -22.17 7.39
CA ILE A 361 -13.39 -21.79 5.99
C ILE A 361 -12.38 -22.41 5.02
N THR A 362 -11.13 -22.56 5.43
CA THR A 362 -10.08 -23.19 4.60
C THR A 362 -10.40 -24.65 4.38
N TYR A 363 -10.81 -25.38 5.42
CA TYR A 363 -11.24 -26.77 5.28
C TYR A 363 -12.50 -26.93 4.42
N TYR A 364 -13.46 -26.01 4.55
CA TYR A 364 -14.65 -25.98 3.70
C TYR A 364 -14.30 -25.75 2.22
N ALA A 365 -13.43 -24.78 1.95
CA ALA A 365 -12.91 -24.48 0.61
C ALA A 365 -12.17 -25.68 0.01
N ALA A 366 -11.28 -26.31 0.78
CA ALA A 366 -10.53 -27.49 0.34
C ALA A 366 -11.45 -28.66 -0.07
N LYS A 367 -12.58 -28.86 0.63
CA LYS A 367 -13.59 -29.87 0.26
C LYS A 367 -14.28 -29.59 -1.08
N LYS A 368 -14.30 -28.32 -1.50
CA LYS A 368 -14.80 -27.87 -2.80
C LYS A 368 -13.71 -27.81 -3.88
N ASN A 369 -12.51 -28.33 -3.61
CA ASN A 369 -11.32 -28.21 -4.46
C ASN A 369 -10.87 -26.75 -4.70
N ILE A 370 -11.22 -25.84 -3.79
CA ILE A 370 -10.71 -24.46 -3.79
C ILE A 370 -9.39 -24.48 -2.99
N GLU A 371 -8.34 -23.82 -3.50
CA GLU A 371 -7.08 -23.72 -2.76
C GLU A 371 -7.28 -22.83 -1.53
N SER A 372 -6.66 -23.16 -0.39
CA SER A 372 -6.94 -22.41 0.84
C SER A 372 -5.78 -22.40 1.83
N PHE A 373 -5.52 -21.24 2.41
CA PHE A 373 -4.39 -21.00 3.29
C PHE A 373 -4.81 -20.15 4.48
N GLY A 374 -4.47 -20.62 5.69
CA GLY A 374 -4.51 -19.83 6.91
C GLY A 374 -3.12 -19.25 7.21
N ILE A 375 -3.04 -17.93 7.28
CA ILE A 375 -1.81 -17.19 7.57
C ILE A 375 -1.83 -16.79 9.04
N GLU A 376 -1.01 -17.45 9.85
CA GLU A 376 -0.92 -17.19 11.28
C GLU A 376 0.36 -16.41 11.59
N LEU A 377 0.20 -15.14 12.00
CA LEU A 377 1.30 -14.28 12.42
C LEU A 377 1.37 -14.20 13.94
N THR A 378 2.57 -14.22 14.52
CA THR A 378 2.67 -14.09 15.98
C THR A 378 2.19 -12.72 16.49
N ARG A 379 1.48 -12.72 17.62
CA ARG A 379 1.09 -11.51 18.36
C ARG A 379 2.26 -10.84 19.08
N ASN A 380 3.39 -11.52 19.23
CA ASN A 380 4.54 -11.09 20.04
C ASN A 380 5.46 -10.08 19.33
N LEU A 381 5.02 -9.54 18.19
CA LEU A 381 5.73 -8.52 17.43
C LEU A 381 5.02 -7.16 17.59
N ASP A 382 5.81 -6.11 17.42
CA ASP A 382 5.29 -4.75 17.31
C ASP A 382 4.28 -4.64 16.17
N TYR A 383 3.29 -3.75 16.33
CA TYR A 383 2.20 -3.56 15.38
C TYR A 383 2.67 -3.30 13.94
N ASP A 384 3.64 -2.39 13.77
CA ASP A 384 4.12 -1.98 12.46
C ASP A 384 4.90 -3.12 11.79
N LYS A 385 5.70 -3.85 12.58
CA LYS A 385 6.41 -5.04 12.12
C LYS A 385 5.43 -6.10 11.64
N LYS A 386 4.36 -6.36 12.40
CA LYS A 386 3.32 -7.32 11.99
C LYS A 386 2.66 -6.91 10.69
N ARG A 387 2.35 -5.62 10.54
CA ARG A 387 1.71 -5.06 9.35
C ARG A 387 2.60 -5.22 8.11
N ILE A 388 3.88 -4.89 8.21
CA ILE A 388 4.87 -5.07 7.11
C ILE A 388 4.96 -6.54 6.69
N ILE A 389 5.05 -7.46 7.65
CA ILE A 389 5.14 -8.89 7.38
C ILE A 389 3.87 -9.40 6.71
N MET A 390 2.69 -9.02 7.22
CA MET A 390 1.41 -9.46 6.67
C MET A 390 1.22 -8.97 5.22
N HIS A 391 1.61 -7.72 4.92
CA HIS A 391 1.65 -7.22 3.54
C HIS A 391 2.59 -8.02 2.66
N THR A 392 3.80 -8.32 3.15
CA THR A 392 4.79 -9.12 2.42
C THR A 392 4.23 -10.50 2.07
N ILE A 393 3.59 -11.18 3.03
CA ILE A 393 3.00 -12.51 2.83
C ILE A 393 1.89 -12.45 1.78
N LEU A 394 0.96 -11.50 1.91
CA LEU A 394 -0.12 -11.32 0.94
C LEU A 394 0.40 -11.06 -0.47
N SER A 395 1.39 -10.17 -0.62
CA SER A 395 2.01 -9.90 -1.92
C SER A 395 2.65 -11.15 -2.53
N GLU A 396 3.27 -12.01 -1.73
CA GLU A 396 3.83 -13.26 -2.26
C GLU A 396 2.74 -14.24 -2.73
N PHE A 397 1.61 -14.33 -2.03
CA PHE A 397 0.46 -15.08 -2.53
C PHE A 397 -0.07 -14.48 -3.84
N LEU A 398 -0.30 -13.17 -3.89
CA LEU A 398 -0.81 -12.50 -5.09
C LEU A 398 0.12 -12.67 -6.30
N LYS A 399 1.45 -12.60 -6.12
CA LYS A 399 2.44 -12.85 -7.18
C LYS A 399 2.40 -14.28 -7.70
N ILE A 400 2.28 -15.28 -6.83
CA ILE A 400 2.20 -16.69 -7.25
C ILE A 400 0.94 -16.96 -8.08
N TYR A 401 -0.13 -16.20 -7.85
CA TYR A 401 -1.34 -16.20 -8.66
C TYR A 401 -1.31 -15.22 -9.84
N GLY A 402 -0.19 -14.51 -10.04
CA GLY A 402 0.02 -13.55 -11.13
C GLY A 402 -0.84 -12.29 -11.03
N MET A 403 -1.37 -11.98 -9.85
CA MET A 403 -2.15 -10.76 -9.60
C MET A 403 -1.27 -9.55 -9.26
N GLU A 404 0.03 -9.76 -9.03
CA GLU A 404 1.04 -8.74 -8.71
C GLU A 404 2.34 -8.88 -9.49
#